data_AF-A0A6B2LFG4-F1
#
_entry.id   AF-A0A6B2LFG4-F1
#
_cell.length_a   1.000
_cell.length_b   1.000
_cell.length_c   1.000
_cell.angle_alpha   90.00
_cell.angle_beta   90.00
_cell.angle_gamma   90.00
#
_symmetry.space_group_name_H-M   'P 1'
#
loop_
_entity.id
_entity.type
_entity.pdbx_description
1 polymer ?
#
loop_
_entity_poly.entity_id
_entity_poly.type
_entity_poly.pdbx_seq_one_letter_code
_entity_poly.pdbx_strand_id
1 'polypeptide(L)'
;MERIQSDMTQEAKEIVDIIKQFESTNNSKATPNVVSEIYRGSKTQRIKPYISFPHYGKNTTATHEEIILLIHEMLRKNILEETSTKAQHMTLPSLKIGPAVDGLMSGKVNIIITFGKKVVKKASTENEKEELVSLPTQTPQETATEQLRIKLLAELFNLRDTIQNEDGSMVYNPSLIFSDRSIEEMSRVLPQTTDDLRRIEGIGK
;
A
#
# COMPACT_ATOMS: atom_id res chain seq x y z
N MET A 1 7.67 -19.02 11.13
CA MET A 1 7.87 -17.96 10.11
C MET A 1 9.26 -17.39 10.31
N GLU A 2 10.14 -17.55 9.32
CA GLU A 2 11.50 -17.01 9.37
C GLU A 2 11.44 -15.49 9.10
N ARG A 3 12.10 -14.71 9.94
CA ARG A 3 12.08 -13.25 9.91
C ARG A 3 13.40 -12.77 9.30
N ILE A 4 13.35 -12.01 8.20
CA ILE A 4 14.55 -11.40 7.61
C ILE A 4 14.67 -10.00 8.20
N GLN A 5 15.78 -9.74 8.89
CA GLN A 5 16.15 -8.39 9.29
C GLN A 5 16.96 -7.75 8.17
N SER A 6 16.55 -6.55 7.76
CA SER A 6 17.23 -5.74 6.75
C SER A 6 17.51 -4.37 7.35
N ASP A 7 18.77 -3.96 7.28
CA ASP A 7 19.17 -2.59 7.60
C ASP A 7 18.73 -1.67 6.46
N MET A 8 17.85 -0.73 6.78
CA MET A 8 17.31 0.26 5.85
C MET A 8 17.67 1.70 6.28
N THR A 9 18.76 1.85 7.02
CA THR A 9 19.20 3.14 7.58
C THR A 9 19.54 4.14 6.48
N GLN A 10 20.05 3.69 5.33
CA GLN A 10 20.40 4.57 4.22
C GLN A 10 19.17 5.07 3.48
N GLU A 11 18.23 4.18 3.21
CA GLU A 11 16.93 4.46 2.59
C GLU A 11 16.13 5.43 3.47
N ALA A 12 16.20 5.28 4.79
CA ALA A 12 15.58 6.20 5.73
C ALA A 12 16.14 7.63 5.59
N LYS A 13 17.46 7.79 5.44
CA LYS A 13 18.09 9.11 5.24
C LYS A 13 17.63 9.74 3.93
N GLU A 14 17.50 8.94 2.88
CA GLU A 14 17.04 9.40 1.57
C GLU A 14 15.57 9.84 1.59
N ILE A 15 14.72 9.10 2.32
CA ILE A 15 13.33 9.50 2.57
C ILE A 15 13.25 10.81 3.36
N VAL A 16 14.12 11.01 4.35
CA VAL A 16 14.22 12.29 5.07
C VAL A 16 14.56 13.44 4.14
N ASP A 17 15.49 13.25 3.20
CA ASP A 17 15.85 14.28 2.22
C ASP A 17 14.67 14.63 1.28
N ILE A 18 13.88 13.64 0.88
CA ILE A 18 12.63 13.87 0.12
C ILE A 18 11.66 14.74 0.93
N ILE A 19 11.47 14.43 2.22
CA ILE A 19 10.55 15.16 3.09
C ILE A 19 11.08 16.59 3.37
N LYS A 20 12.39 16.78 3.54
CA LYS A 20 13.02 18.11 3.61
C LYS A 20 12.70 18.97 2.40
N GLN A 21 12.64 18.37 1.20
CA GLN A 21 12.28 19.08 -0.02
C GLN A 21 10.80 19.51 -0.04
N PHE A 22 9.91 18.72 0.57
CA PHE A 22 8.52 19.12 0.75
C PHE A 22 8.37 20.30 1.73
N GLU A 23 9.11 20.26 2.85
CA GLU A 23 9.10 21.35 3.84
C GLU A 23 9.68 22.64 3.26
N SER A 24 10.78 22.57 2.50
CA SER A 24 11.39 23.74 1.86
C SER A 24 10.49 24.40 0.81
N THR A 25 9.62 23.62 0.17
CA THR A 25 8.66 24.10 -0.82
C THR A 25 7.30 24.49 -0.21
N ASN A 26 7.17 24.46 1.13
CA ASN A 26 5.90 24.66 1.86
C ASN A 26 4.76 23.79 1.30
N ASN A 27 5.11 22.61 0.79
CA ASN A 27 4.16 21.73 0.12
C ASN A 27 3.66 20.67 1.11
N SER A 28 2.44 20.85 1.58
CA SER A 28 1.77 19.99 2.56
C SER A 28 1.26 18.66 1.99
N LYS A 29 1.80 18.21 0.84
CA LYS A 29 1.40 16.99 0.12
C LYS A 29 2.35 15.81 0.34
N ALA A 30 3.21 15.90 1.35
CA ALA A 30 4.15 14.85 1.72
C ALA A 30 3.44 13.66 2.40
N THR A 31 2.53 12.98 1.70
CA THR A 31 1.86 11.79 2.24
C THR A 31 2.76 10.56 2.11
N PRO A 32 2.59 9.52 2.94
CA PRO A 32 3.36 8.27 2.82
C PRO A 32 3.32 7.68 1.40
N ASN A 33 2.16 7.73 0.75
CA ASN A 33 1.98 7.22 -0.61
C ASN A 33 2.73 8.06 -1.64
N VAL A 34 2.68 9.40 -1.53
CA VAL A 34 3.40 10.29 -2.43
C VAL A 34 4.90 10.11 -2.28
N VAL A 35 5.40 10.04 -1.04
CA VAL A 35 6.83 9.81 -0.76
C VAL A 35 7.29 8.45 -1.29
N SER A 36 6.51 7.40 -1.07
CA SER A 36 6.79 6.06 -1.63
C SER A 36 6.83 6.07 -3.16
N GLU A 37 5.89 6.74 -3.81
CA GLU A 37 5.85 6.85 -5.27
C GLU A 37 7.02 7.65 -5.84
N ILE A 38 7.44 8.74 -5.19
CA ILE A 38 8.62 9.52 -5.58
C ILE A 38 9.88 8.68 -5.48
N TYR A 39 10.09 8.01 -4.34
CA TYR A 39 11.30 7.22 -4.10
C TYR A 39 11.43 6.04 -5.07
N ARG A 40 10.31 5.45 -5.49
CA ARG A 40 10.24 4.39 -6.51
C ARG A 40 10.31 4.91 -7.96
N GLY A 41 10.18 6.21 -8.18
CA GLY A 41 10.22 6.80 -9.53
C GLY A 41 8.95 6.62 -10.34
N SER A 42 7.79 6.66 -9.66
CA SER A 42 6.48 6.56 -10.29
C SER A 42 6.25 7.67 -11.32
N LYS A 43 5.71 7.31 -12.48
CA LYS A 43 5.44 8.23 -13.60
C LYS A 43 3.99 8.73 -13.65
N THR A 44 3.21 8.51 -12.59
CA THR A 44 1.82 8.96 -12.52
C THR A 44 1.73 10.48 -12.65
N GLN A 45 0.61 10.99 -13.19
CA GLN A 45 0.44 12.44 -13.39
C GLN A 45 0.59 13.25 -12.10
N ARG A 46 0.15 12.67 -10.98
CA ARG A 46 0.30 13.26 -9.64
C ARG A 46 1.76 13.47 -9.22
N ILE A 47 2.69 12.65 -9.72
CA ILE A 47 4.09 12.62 -9.30
C ILE A 47 5.00 13.38 -10.26
N LYS A 48 4.56 13.66 -11.49
CA LYS A 48 5.33 14.48 -12.44
C LYS A 48 5.90 15.80 -11.88
N PRO A 49 5.19 16.54 -11.01
CA PRO A 49 5.74 17.76 -10.41
C PRO A 49 6.96 17.51 -9.51
N TYR A 50 7.20 16.27 -9.08
CA TYR A 50 8.23 15.89 -8.12
C TYR A 50 9.40 15.12 -8.77
N ILE A 51 9.48 15.05 -10.10
CA ILE A 51 10.59 14.36 -10.79
C ILE A 51 11.95 15.00 -10.46
N SER A 52 11.97 16.29 -10.14
CA SER A 52 13.17 17.03 -9.72
C SER A 52 13.54 16.84 -8.24
N PHE A 53 12.74 16.10 -7.46
CA PHE A 53 13.01 15.89 -6.04
C PHE A 53 14.27 15.03 -5.84
N PRO A 54 15.00 15.23 -4.73
CA PRO A 54 16.15 14.40 -4.42
C PRO A 54 15.74 12.94 -4.33
N HIS A 55 16.60 12.03 -4.78
CA HIS A 55 16.39 10.58 -4.73
C HIS A 55 15.13 10.08 -5.44
N TYR A 56 14.55 10.86 -6.37
CA TYR A 56 13.47 10.38 -7.24
C TYR A 56 13.94 9.14 -8.02
N GLY A 57 13.17 8.05 -7.92
CA GLY A 57 13.48 6.79 -8.60
C GLY A 57 14.79 6.14 -8.16
N LYS A 58 15.31 6.47 -6.98
CA LYS A 58 16.55 5.87 -6.47
C LYS A 58 16.36 4.42 -6.02
N ASN A 59 15.15 4.05 -5.60
CA ASN A 59 14.83 2.69 -5.17
C ASN A 59 13.69 2.08 -6.00
N THR A 60 14.00 1.72 -7.25
CA THR A 60 13.05 1.16 -8.21
C THR A 60 12.67 -0.29 -7.92
N THR A 61 13.50 -1.02 -7.17
CA THR A 61 13.31 -2.43 -6.84
C THR A 61 12.45 -2.64 -5.60
N ALA A 62 12.41 -1.67 -4.68
CA ALA A 62 11.56 -1.74 -3.51
C ALA A 62 10.06 -1.71 -3.88
N THR A 63 9.31 -2.55 -3.19
CA THR A 63 7.85 -2.55 -3.24
C THR A 63 7.29 -1.36 -2.47
N HIS A 64 6.07 -0.97 -2.82
CA HIS A 64 5.34 0.06 -2.09
C HIS A 64 5.21 -0.28 -0.60
N GLU A 65 4.85 -1.54 -0.30
CA GLU A 65 4.71 -2.06 1.07
C GLU A 65 6.00 -1.91 1.90
N GLU A 66 7.15 -2.25 1.33
CA GLU A 66 8.44 -2.15 2.03
C GLU A 66 8.76 -0.70 2.43
N ILE A 67 8.51 0.25 1.52
CA ILE A 67 8.74 1.68 1.81
C ILE A 67 7.72 2.22 2.82
N ILE A 68 6.46 1.78 2.73
CA ILE A 68 5.44 2.18 3.73
C ILE A 68 5.80 1.63 5.11
N LEU A 69 6.25 0.38 5.20
CA LEU A 69 6.74 -0.20 6.46
C LEU A 69 7.94 0.60 7.01
N LEU A 70 8.85 1.03 6.13
CA LEU A 70 9.96 1.90 6.51
C LEU A 70 9.48 3.24 7.05
N ILE A 71 8.55 3.91 6.37
CA ILE A 71 7.97 5.18 6.83
C ILE A 71 7.27 4.99 8.19
N HIS A 72 6.52 3.91 8.39
CA HIS A 72 5.90 3.60 9.69
C HIS A 72 6.92 3.32 10.81
N GLU A 73 8.02 2.65 10.49
CA GLU A 73 9.14 2.45 11.43
C GLU A 73 9.78 3.79 11.82
N MET A 74 9.94 4.71 10.87
CA MET A 74 10.47 6.06 11.09
C MET A 74 9.52 6.90 11.97
N LEU A 75 8.21 6.82 11.73
CA LEU A 75 7.20 7.47 12.59
C LEU A 75 7.28 6.94 14.03
N ARG A 76 7.36 5.62 14.21
CA ARG A 76 7.45 5.01 15.55
C ARG A 76 8.71 5.41 16.32
N LYS A 77 9.82 5.64 15.61
CA LYS A 77 11.09 6.11 16.18
C LYS A 77 11.12 7.64 16.36
N ASN A 78 10.02 8.36 16.10
CA ASN A 78 9.93 9.82 16.12
C ASN A 78 10.95 10.53 15.20
N ILE A 79 11.40 9.83 14.15
CA ILE A 79 12.25 10.39 13.10
C ILE A 79 11.40 11.23 12.15
N LEU A 80 10.17 10.78 11.92
CA LEU A 80 9.13 11.52 11.21
C LEU A 80 7.97 11.77 12.17
N GLU A 81 7.18 12.80 11.86
CA GLU A 81 5.92 13.10 12.52
C GLU A 81 4.79 13.12 11.49
N GLU A 82 3.62 12.64 11.90
CA GLU A 82 2.41 12.73 11.11
C GLU A 82 1.62 13.96 11.56
N THR A 83 1.43 14.89 10.64
CA THR A 83 0.64 16.10 10.86
C THR A 83 -0.59 16.10 9.97
N SER A 84 -1.69 16.57 10.51
CA SER A 84 -2.94 16.71 9.77
C SER A 84 -2.96 18.06 9.06
N THR A 85 -2.83 18.05 7.75
CA THR A 85 -3.03 19.26 6.94
C THR A 85 -4.49 19.38 6.56
N LYS A 86 -5.12 20.50 6.94
CA LYS A 86 -6.47 20.85 6.47
C LYS A 86 -6.37 21.40 5.04
N ALA A 87 -6.81 20.63 4.06
CA ALA A 87 -6.99 21.08 2.70
C ALA A 87 -8.48 21.30 2.45
N GLN A 88 -8.94 22.56 2.46
CA GLN A 88 -10.29 23.08 2.18
C GLN A 88 -11.52 22.30 2.72
N HIS A 89 -11.68 21.02 2.41
CA HIS A 89 -12.76 20.13 2.85
C HIS A 89 -12.31 18.76 3.39
N MET A 90 -11.00 18.48 3.48
CA MET A 90 -10.47 17.21 3.97
C MET A 90 -9.21 17.40 4.81
N THR A 91 -9.06 16.60 5.87
CA THR A 91 -7.82 16.50 6.63
C THR A 91 -6.98 15.39 6.02
N LEU A 92 -5.79 15.73 5.53
CA LEU A 92 -4.86 14.79 4.93
C LEU A 92 -3.67 14.54 5.87
N PRO A 93 -3.24 13.28 6.05
CA PRO A 93 -2.01 12.98 6.75
C PRO A 93 -0.82 13.44 5.91
N SER A 94 0.01 14.31 6.48
CA SER A 94 1.24 14.83 5.90
C SER A 94 2.40 14.52 6.83
N LEU A 95 3.47 13.99 6.26
CA LEU A 95 4.71 13.73 6.96
C LEU A 95 5.49 15.03 7.15
N LYS A 96 6.11 15.16 8.32
CA LYS A 96 7.11 16.18 8.65
C LYS A 96 8.31 15.54 9.31
N ILE A 97 9.38 16.30 9.39
CA ILE A 97 10.59 15.89 10.10
C ILE A 97 10.32 15.91 11.60
N GLY A 98 10.61 14.78 12.25
CA GLY A 98 10.49 14.64 13.69
C GLY A 98 11.79 14.98 14.44
N PRO A 99 11.74 15.11 15.78
CA PRO A 99 12.86 15.53 16.62
C PRO A 99 14.01 14.52 16.65
N ALA A 100 13.77 13.24 16.33
CA ALA A 100 14.81 12.22 16.34
C ALA A 100 15.60 12.14 15.01
N VAL A 101 15.33 13.01 14.04
CA VAL A 101 16.00 12.99 12.72
C VAL A 101 17.51 13.16 12.83
N ASP A 102 17.97 14.00 13.76
CA ASP A 102 19.40 14.28 13.94
C ASP A 102 20.15 13.01 14.37
N GLY A 103 19.49 12.17 15.17
CA GLY A 103 20.02 10.87 15.58
C GLY A 103 20.21 9.91 14.41
N LEU A 104 19.31 9.93 13.42
CA LEU A 104 19.44 9.15 12.19
C LEU A 104 20.58 9.69 11.31
N MET A 105 20.63 11.01 11.12
CA MET A 105 21.65 11.66 10.27
C MET A 105 23.05 11.50 10.86
N SER A 106 23.20 11.57 12.18
CA SER A 106 24.49 11.38 12.87
C SER A 106 24.89 9.91 13.04
N GLY A 107 24.07 8.95 12.59
CA GLY A 107 24.33 7.52 12.73
C GLY A 107 24.18 6.97 14.17
N LYS A 108 23.52 7.70 15.06
CA LYS A 108 23.20 7.24 16.43
C LYS A 108 21.97 6.33 16.45
N VAL A 109 21.09 6.46 15.46
CA VAL A 109 19.87 5.67 15.31
C VAL A 109 19.93 4.92 13.99
N ASN A 110 19.79 3.60 14.05
CA ASN A 110 19.69 2.73 12.87
C ASN A 110 18.26 2.23 12.72
N ILE A 111 17.86 1.99 11.48
CA ILE A 111 16.54 1.47 11.13
C ILE A 111 16.70 0.06 10.60
N ILE A 112 16.24 -0.91 11.39
CA ILE A 112 16.23 -2.32 11.02
C ILE A 112 14.77 -2.73 10.87
N ILE A 113 14.39 -3.13 9.67
CA ILE A 113 13.03 -3.63 9.40
C ILE A 113 13.07 -5.15 9.38
N THR A 114 12.05 -5.73 9.99
CA THR A 114 11.83 -7.17 9.90
C THR A 114 10.78 -7.47 8.86
N PHE A 115 11.20 -8.05 7.75
CA PHE A 115 10.30 -8.55 6.72
C PHE A 115 9.91 -10.00 7.04
N GLY A 116 8.63 -10.31 6.87
CA GLY A 116 8.23 -11.71 6.72
C GLY A 116 8.81 -12.23 5.41
N LYS A 117 9.49 -13.39 5.43
CA LYS A 117 9.92 -14.04 4.18
C LYS A 117 8.70 -14.16 3.26
N LYS A 118 8.65 -13.40 2.16
CA LYS A 118 7.77 -13.75 1.05
C LYS A 118 8.23 -15.14 0.63
N VAL A 119 7.34 -16.13 0.71
CA VAL A 119 7.60 -17.43 0.09
C VAL A 119 7.68 -17.14 -1.40
N VAL A 120 8.91 -16.91 -1.87
CA VAL A 120 9.19 -16.75 -3.28
C VAL A 120 8.89 -18.11 -3.89
N LYS A 121 7.68 -18.27 -4.46
CA LYS A 121 7.50 -19.23 -5.54
C LYS A 121 8.42 -18.74 -6.65
N LYS A 122 9.66 -19.25 -6.65
CA LYS A 122 10.61 -19.07 -7.74
C LYS A 122 9.90 -19.54 -9.00
N ALA A 123 9.57 -18.61 -9.89
CA ALA A 123 9.45 -18.92 -11.29
C ALA A 123 10.87 -19.16 -11.80
N SER A 124 11.39 -20.35 -11.53
CA SER A 124 12.54 -20.90 -12.23
C SER A 124 12.01 -21.75 -13.37
N THR A 125 12.17 -21.24 -14.58
CA THR A 125 12.19 -22.01 -15.81
C THR A 125 13.21 -23.14 -15.64
N GLU A 126 12.74 -24.38 -15.76
CA GLU A 126 13.38 -25.53 -16.42
C GLU A 126 12.94 -26.85 -15.78
N ASN A 127 12.65 -27.79 -16.68
CA ASN A 127 12.26 -29.18 -16.46
C ASN A 127 13.03 -29.87 -15.34
N GLU A 128 12.36 -30.63 -14.49
CA GLU A 128 12.56 -32.08 -14.39
C GLU A 128 11.53 -32.73 -13.43
N LYS A 129 11.30 -34.00 -13.71
CA LYS A 129 10.24 -34.90 -13.23
C LYS A 129 10.42 -35.29 -11.76
N GLU A 130 9.27 -35.64 -11.15
CA GLU A 130 9.10 -36.62 -10.05
C GLU A 130 9.74 -36.23 -8.69
N GLU A 131 9.09 -36.29 -7.53
CA GLU A 131 8.24 -37.32 -6.96
C GLU A 131 7.32 -36.69 -5.89
N LEU A 132 6.04 -37.06 -5.90
CA LEU A 132 5.04 -36.68 -4.91
C LEU A 132 5.16 -37.59 -3.67
N VAL A 133 5.44 -37.00 -2.52
CA VAL A 133 5.09 -37.60 -1.21
C VAL A 133 3.94 -36.80 -0.61
N SER A 134 2.82 -37.52 -0.50
CA SER A 134 1.50 -37.26 0.08
C SER A 134 1.57 -36.88 1.58
N LEU A 135 0.65 -36.21 2.31
CA LEU A 135 -0.81 -35.91 2.38
C LEU A 135 -0.98 -34.76 3.44
N PRO A 136 -2.17 -34.21 3.82
CA PRO A 136 -3.54 -34.62 3.48
C PRO A 136 -4.48 -33.51 2.93
N THR A 137 -5.28 -33.92 1.95
CA THR A 137 -6.74 -33.72 1.83
C THR A 137 -7.34 -32.36 2.22
N GLN A 138 -7.44 -31.44 1.27
CA GLN A 138 -8.59 -30.53 1.15
C GLN A 138 -9.09 -30.54 -0.30
N THR A 139 -10.40 -30.61 -0.44
CA THR A 139 -11.16 -30.95 -1.65
C THR A 139 -10.97 -29.95 -2.81
N PRO A 140 -10.97 -30.40 -4.09
CA PRO A 140 -10.83 -29.53 -5.28
C PRO A 140 -11.87 -28.40 -5.43
N GLN A 141 -12.99 -28.44 -4.69
CA GLN A 141 -14.05 -27.42 -4.76
C GLN A 141 -13.72 -26.14 -3.96
N GLU A 142 -12.96 -26.23 -2.87
CA GLU A 142 -12.63 -25.07 -2.04
C GLU A 142 -11.66 -24.13 -2.74
N THR A 143 -10.74 -24.67 -3.55
CA THR A 143 -9.78 -23.86 -4.31
C THR A 143 -10.42 -23.10 -5.46
N ALA A 144 -11.41 -23.69 -6.15
CA ALA A 144 -12.14 -23.02 -7.24
C ALA A 144 -13.06 -21.92 -6.70
N THR A 145 -13.76 -22.19 -5.60
CA THR A 145 -14.65 -21.20 -4.97
C THR A 145 -13.84 -20.03 -4.42
N GLU A 146 -12.70 -20.29 -3.79
CA GLU A 146 -11.84 -19.23 -3.27
C GLU A 146 -11.21 -18.38 -4.38
N GLN A 147 -10.78 -19.00 -5.47
CA GLN A 147 -10.32 -18.26 -6.66
C GLN A 147 -11.43 -17.38 -7.23
N LEU A 148 -12.67 -17.87 -7.25
CA LEU A 148 -13.84 -17.10 -7.69
C LEU A 148 -14.10 -15.90 -6.76
N ARG A 149 -13.99 -16.07 -5.44
CA ARG A 149 -14.13 -14.96 -4.48
C ARG A 149 -13.07 -13.88 -4.67
N ILE A 150 -11.81 -14.28 -4.81
CA ILE A 150 -10.70 -13.34 -5.05
C ILE A 150 -10.91 -12.58 -6.36
N LYS A 151 -11.34 -13.27 -7.42
CA LYS A 151 -11.62 -12.64 -8.71
C LYS A 151 -12.80 -11.67 -8.60
N LEU A 152 -13.89 -12.07 -7.95
CA LEU A 152 -15.06 -11.22 -7.75
C LEU A 152 -14.72 -9.98 -6.91
N LEU A 153 -13.92 -10.13 -5.85
CA LEU A 153 -13.47 -9.02 -5.02
C LEU A 153 -12.73 -7.98 -5.88
N ALA A 154 -11.76 -8.43 -6.69
CA ALA A 154 -11.01 -7.55 -7.58
C ALA A 154 -11.92 -6.86 -8.62
N GLU A 155 -12.87 -7.58 -9.21
CA GLU A 155 -13.82 -7.01 -10.16
C GLU A 155 -14.75 -5.98 -9.52
N LEU A 156 -15.22 -6.20 -8.29
CA LEU A 156 -16.08 -5.25 -7.56
C LEU A 156 -15.33 -3.96 -7.22
N PHE A 157 -14.06 -4.04 -6.81
CA PHE A 157 -13.24 -2.84 -6.62
C PHE A 157 -13.02 -2.07 -7.93
N ASN A 158 -12.70 -2.77 -9.02
CA ASN A 158 -12.55 -2.14 -10.33
C ASN A 158 -13.86 -1.50 -10.83
N LEU A 159 -14.99 -2.13 -10.57
CA LEU A 159 -16.31 -1.59 -10.93
C LEU A 159 -16.61 -0.31 -10.13
N ARG A 160 -16.31 -0.30 -8.82
CA ARG A 160 -16.45 0.90 -7.99
C ARG A 160 -15.59 2.06 -8.51
N ASP A 161 -14.36 1.78 -8.89
CA ASP A 161 -13.46 2.79 -9.47
C ASP A 161 -13.96 3.27 -10.84
N THR A 162 -14.56 2.38 -11.63
CA THR A 162 -15.18 2.73 -12.93
C THR A 162 -16.37 3.67 -12.72
N ILE A 163 -17.28 3.35 -11.80
CA ILE A 163 -18.45 4.19 -11.48
C ILE A 163 -17.99 5.57 -11.01
N GLN A 164 -16.95 5.64 -10.18
CA GLN A 164 -16.38 6.92 -9.72
C GLN A 164 -15.85 7.76 -10.89
N ASN A 165 -15.19 7.13 -11.86
CA ASN A 165 -14.67 7.82 -13.04
C ASN A 165 -15.78 8.27 -14.01
N GLU A 166 -16.87 7.51 -14.12
CA GLU A 166 -18.03 7.82 -14.97
C GLU A 166 -18.89 8.96 -14.41
N ASP A 167 -19.05 9.04 -13.09
CA ASP A 167 -19.84 10.09 -12.43
C ASP A 167 -19.16 11.46 -12.47
N GLY A 168 -17.95 11.55 -13.06
CA GLY A 168 -17.18 12.79 -13.25
C GLY A 168 -16.70 13.44 -11.95
N SER A 169 -17.10 12.91 -10.80
CA SER A 169 -16.72 13.39 -9.48
C SER A 169 -15.45 12.69 -9.00
N MET A 170 -14.31 13.23 -9.41
CA MET A 170 -12.97 12.82 -8.93
C MET A 170 -12.73 13.10 -7.42
N VAL A 171 -13.73 13.60 -6.69
CA VAL A 171 -13.57 14.22 -5.36
C VAL A 171 -14.06 13.32 -4.21
N TYR A 172 -14.91 12.32 -4.49
CA TYR A 172 -15.39 11.42 -3.44
C TYR A 172 -14.43 10.26 -3.21
N ASN A 173 -14.24 9.87 -1.94
CA ASN A 173 -13.58 8.61 -1.63
C ASN A 173 -14.42 7.46 -2.25
N PRO A 174 -13.83 6.54 -3.04
CA PRO A 174 -14.57 5.42 -3.64
C PRO A 174 -15.41 4.64 -2.62
N SER A 175 -14.95 4.55 -1.37
CA SER A 175 -15.67 3.89 -0.27
C SER A 175 -17.02 4.54 0.10
N LEU A 176 -17.34 5.74 -0.42
CA LEU A 176 -18.65 6.39 -0.29
C LEU A 176 -19.70 5.81 -1.25
N ILE A 177 -19.27 5.21 -2.36
CA ILE A 177 -20.17 4.50 -3.30
C ILE A 177 -20.53 3.14 -2.69
N PHE A 178 -19.50 2.36 -2.35
CA PHE A 178 -19.63 1.13 -1.58
C PHE A 178 -18.46 1.00 -0.62
N SER A 179 -18.75 0.76 0.66
CA SER A 179 -17.71 0.54 1.66
C SER A 179 -16.89 -0.70 1.35
N ASP A 180 -15.60 -0.68 1.72
CA ASP A 180 -14.70 -1.83 1.52
C ASP A 180 -15.28 -3.09 2.19
N ARG A 181 -15.86 -2.92 3.38
CA ARG A 181 -16.54 -3.98 4.13
C ARG A 181 -17.72 -4.60 3.37
N SER A 182 -18.51 -3.78 2.67
CA SER A 182 -19.65 -4.28 1.88
C SER A 182 -19.18 -5.08 0.67
N ILE A 183 -18.09 -4.65 0.00
CA ILE A 183 -17.50 -5.36 -1.14
C ILE A 183 -16.85 -6.68 -0.71
N GLU A 184 -16.14 -6.68 0.42
CA GLU A 184 -15.58 -7.90 1.01
C GLU A 184 -16.68 -8.91 1.34
N GLU A 185 -17.77 -8.48 1.97
CA GLU A 185 -18.90 -9.35 2.28
C GLU A 185 -19.63 -9.84 1.02
N MET A 186 -19.77 -9.03 -0.04
CA MET A 186 -20.28 -9.51 -1.33
C MET A 186 -19.42 -10.62 -1.92
N SER A 187 -18.09 -10.44 -1.88
CA SER A 187 -17.16 -11.45 -2.39
C SER A 187 -17.22 -12.74 -1.58
N ARG A 188 -17.50 -12.65 -0.28
CA ARG A 188 -17.57 -13.78 0.63
C ARG A 188 -18.87 -14.56 0.48
N VAL A 189 -20.00 -13.86 0.44
CA VAL A 189 -21.36 -14.43 0.39
C VAL A 189 -21.73 -14.92 -1.01
N LEU A 190 -21.11 -14.37 -2.06
CA LEU A 190 -21.40 -14.70 -3.47
C LEU A 190 -22.91 -14.64 -3.77
N PRO A 191 -23.57 -13.49 -3.50
CA PRO A 191 -25.01 -13.40 -3.61
C PRO A 191 -25.48 -13.65 -5.06
N GLN A 192 -26.46 -14.53 -5.22
CA GLN A 192 -27.01 -14.93 -6.53
C GLN A 192 -28.32 -14.19 -6.82
N THR A 193 -28.98 -13.64 -5.80
CA THR A 193 -30.25 -12.94 -5.91
C THR A 193 -30.19 -11.54 -5.31
N THR A 194 -31.13 -10.69 -5.72
CA THR A 194 -31.27 -9.33 -5.16
C THR A 194 -31.58 -9.36 -3.66
N ASP A 195 -32.31 -10.38 -3.19
CA ASP A 195 -32.60 -10.55 -1.77
C ASP A 195 -31.36 -10.95 -0.97
N ASP A 196 -30.45 -11.72 -1.57
CA ASP A 196 -29.15 -12.05 -0.94
C ASP A 196 -28.26 -10.81 -0.83
N LEU A 197 -28.23 -9.96 -1.86
CA LEU A 197 -27.50 -8.68 -1.85
C LEU A 197 -28.03 -7.74 -0.76
N ARG A 198 -29.35 -7.69 -0.57
CA ARG A 198 -30.00 -6.84 0.45
C ARG A 198 -29.72 -7.25 1.89
N ARG A 199 -29.23 -8.47 2.12
CA ARG A 199 -28.81 -8.94 3.45
C ARG A 199 -27.43 -8.42 3.83
N ILE A 200 -26.67 -7.87 2.89
CA ILE A 200 -25.33 -7.34 3.11
C ILE A 200 -25.42 -5.93 3.70
N GLU A 201 -24.69 -5.69 4.79
CA GLU A 201 -24.64 -4.41 5.48
C GLU A 201 -24.05 -3.32 4.56
N GLY A 202 -24.75 -2.20 4.42
CA GLY A 202 -24.37 -1.09 3.54
C GLY A 202 -25.01 -1.12 2.15
N ILE A 203 -25.89 -2.08 1.85
CA ILE A 203 -26.68 -2.12 0.61
C ILE A 203 -28.06 -1.51 0.83
N GLY A 204 -28.34 -0.43 0.11
CA GLY A 204 -29.63 0.25 0.10
C GLY A 204 -30.74 -0.59 -0.53
N LYS A 205 -31.99 -0.23 -0.21
CA LYS A 205 -33.19 -0.92 -0.74
C LYS A 205 -33.54 -0.50 -2.16
#